data_AF-A0A227JAG2-F1
#
_entry.id   AF-A0A227JAG2-F1
#
_cell.length_a   1.000
_cell.length_b   1.000
_cell.length_c   1.000
_cell.angle_alpha   90.00
_cell.angle_beta   90.00
_cell.angle_gamma   90.00
#
_symmetry.space_group_name_H-M   'P 1'
#
loop_
_entity.id
_entity.type
_entity.pdbx_description
1 polymer ?
#
loop_
_entity_poly.entity_id
_entity_poly.type
_entity_poly.pdbx_seq_one_letter_code
_entity_poly.pdbx_strand_id
1 'polypeptide(L)'
;HKSRRRDILVDDDELFDFYDQRVGTEVVSGKHFDTWWKKASKENPELLNFEKEMLFKGDASHVTDLDYPNFWHQNGLKLKLSYQFEPGDDSDGVTVHLPLPILNQVEPAGFDWQIPGLRHELVVSLIKSLPKTIRKNFVPAPNYADAFLAR
;
A
#
# COMPACT_ATOMS: atom_id res chain seq x y z
N HIS A 1 11.64 10.81 -10.82
CA HIS A 1 11.67 9.73 -9.82
C HIS A 1 10.27 9.56 -9.25
N LYS A 2 9.47 8.69 -9.87
CA LYS A 2 8.14 8.32 -9.37
C LYS A 2 8.42 7.29 -8.27
N SER A 3 8.47 7.79 -7.04
CA SER A 3 8.64 7.02 -5.81
C SER A 3 7.78 5.75 -5.85
N ARG A 4 8.35 4.67 -5.33
CA ARG A 4 7.82 3.30 -5.30
C ARG A 4 6.30 3.30 -5.22
N ARG A 5 5.67 3.10 -6.37
CA ARG A 5 4.22 2.96 -6.51
C ARG A 5 3.82 1.75 -5.67
N ARG A 6 2.87 1.95 -4.76
CA ARG A 6 2.27 0.90 -3.93
C ARG A 6 1.61 -0.24 -4.74
N ASP A 7 1.59 -0.14 -6.08
CA ASP A 7 0.93 -1.10 -6.97
C ASP A 7 1.91 -2.03 -7.72
N ILE A 8 3.19 -2.04 -7.33
CA ILE A 8 4.22 -2.94 -7.92
C ILE A 8 5.04 -3.66 -6.83
N LEU A 9 4.81 -3.35 -5.56
CA LEU A 9 5.44 -4.06 -4.45
C LEU A 9 4.48 -5.15 -4.00
N VAL A 10 4.66 -6.33 -4.58
CA VAL A 10 4.29 -7.59 -3.92
C VAL A 10 4.83 -7.53 -2.51
N ASP A 11 3.95 -7.80 -1.53
CA ASP A 11 4.33 -7.83 -0.13
C ASP A 11 5.49 -8.82 0.06
N ASP A 12 6.40 -8.57 0.98
CA ASP A 12 7.50 -9.50 1.25
C ASP A 12 6.95 -10.89 1.60
N ASP A 13 5.76 -10.94 2.22
CA ASP A 13 5.01 -12.16 2.51
C ASP A 13 4.48 -12.86 1.25
N GLU A 14 3.99 -12.13 0.24
CA GLU A 14 3.56 -12.73 -1.04
C GLU A 14 4.76 -13.25 -1.86
N LEU A 15 5.86 -12.51 -1.84
CA LEU A 15 7.11 -12.95 -2.47
C LEU A 15 7.65 -14.19 -1.77
N PHE A 16 7.58 -14.22 -0.44
CA PHE A 16 7.92 -15.38 0.37
C PHE A 16 7.05 -16.59 0.00
N ASP A 17 5.72 -16.46 0.04
CA ASP A 17 4.79 -17.54 -0.28
C ASP A 17 4.98 -18.07 -1.71
N PHE A 18 5.27 -17.19 -2.67
CA PHE A 18 5.58 -17.58 -4.04
C PHE A 18 6.76 -18.55 -4.10
N TYR A 19 7.84 -18.25 -3.38
CA TYR A 19 9.04 -19.09 -3.37
C TYR A 19 8.87 -20.32 -2.48
N ASP A 20 8.22 -20.20 -1.32
CA ASP A 20 7.99 -21.32 -0.39
C ASP A 20 7.17 -22.45 -1.02
N GLN A 21 6.16 -22.12 -1.84
CA GLN A 21 5.38 -23.11 -2.58
C GLN A 21 6.18 -23.87 -3.65
N ARG A 22 7.32 -23.34 -4.10
CA ARG A 22 8.11 -23.87 -5.23
C ARG A 22 9.41 -24.51 -4.79
N VAL A 23 10.04 -23.97 -3.76
CA VAL A 23 11.29 -24.47 -3.20
C VAL A 23 10.96 -25.65 -2.29
N GLY A 24 11.45 -26.84 -2.65
CA GLY A 24 11.18 -28.04 -1.89
C GLY A 24 11.75 -27.99 -0.46
N THR A 25 11.07 -28.63 0.49
CA THR A 25 11.44 -28.69 1.91
C THR A 25 12.84 -29.25 2.19
N GLU A 26 13.45 -29.94 1.22
CA GLU A 26 14.84 -30.42 1.28
C GLU A 26 15.88 -29.28 1.23
N VAL A 27 15.48 -28.09 0.79
CA VAL A 27 16.36 -26.93 0.61
C VAL A 27 16.51 -26.16 1.92
N VAL A 28 17.38 -26.68 2.79
CA VAL A 28 17.68 -26.05 4.10
C VAL A 28 18.96 -25.20 4.13
N SER A 29 19.65 -25.05 2.99
CA SER A 29 20.87 -24.24 2.88
C SER A 29 21.11 -23.79 1.44
N GLY A 30 21.97 -22.78 1.24
CA GLY A 30 22.36 -22.35 -0.11
C GLY A 30 22.96 -23.46 -0.98
N LYS A 31 23.73 -24.39 -0.39
CA LYS A 31 24.28 -25.54 -1.14
C LYS A 31 23.19 -26.52 -1.57
N HIS A 32 22.16 -26.71 -0.74
CA HIS A 32 21.01 -27.53 -1.12
C HIS A 32 20.21 -26.85 -2.23
N PHE A 33 20.03 -25.52 -2.14
CA PHE A 33 19.38 -24.72 -3.17
C PHE A 33 20.09 -24.84 -4.52
N ASP A 34 21.41 -24.64 -4.57
CA ASP A 34 22.19 -24.74 -5.81
C ASP A 34 22.08 -26.13 -6.46
N THR A 35 22.07 -27.18 -5.64
CA THR A 35 21.98 -28.57 -6.10
C THR A 35 20.60 -28.89 -6.64
N TRP A 36 19.57 -28.43 -5.94
CA TRP A 36 18.17 -28.55 -6.35
C TRP A 36 17.90 -27.75 -7.63
N TRP A 37 18.32 -26.49 -7.68
CA TRP A 37 18.10 -25.59 -8.81
C TRP A 37 18.76 -26.08 -10.10
N LYS A 38 19.94 -26.72 -10.03
CA LYS A 38 20.59 -27.36 -11.20
C LYS A 38 19.75 -28.47 -11.84
N LYS A 39 18.86 -29.10 -11.09
CA LYS A 39 17.92 -30.11 -11.59
C LYS A 39 16.61 -29.45 -12.01
N ALA A 40 16.01 -28.66 -11.12
CA ALA A 40 14.73 -28.00 -11.35
C ALA A 40 14.75 -27.07 -12.57
N SER A 41 15.82 -26.28 -12.76
CA SER A 41 15.94 -25.36 -13.90
C SER A 41 16.08 -26.07 -15.26
N LYS A 42 16.48 -27.35 -15.29
CA LYS A 42 16.49 -28.13 -16.54
C LYS A 42 15.10 -28.58 -16.96
N GLU A 43 14.22 -28.83 -16.00
CA GLU A 43 12.84 -29.24 -16.23
C GLU A 43 11.95 -28.02 -16.47
N ASN A 44 12.13 -26.96 -15.66
CA ASN A 44 11.42 -25.71 -15.79
C ASN A 44 12.35 -24.51 -15.48
N PRO A 45 12.96 -23.88 -16.50
CA PRO A 45 13.85 -22.73 -16.32
C PRO A 45 13.18 -21.52 -15.68
N GLU A 46 11.87 -21.36 -15.92
CA GLU A 46 11.07 -20.21 -15.48
C GLU A 46 10.44 -20.44 -14.10
N LEU A 47 10.73 -21.57 -13.43
CA LEU A 47 10.06 -21.98 -12.19
C LEU A 47 10.08 -20.89 -11.11
N LEU A 48 11.18 -20.17 -10.97
CA LEU A 48 11.37 -19.11 -9.97
C LEU A 48 11.26 -17.70 -10.56
N ASN A 49 10.88 -17.58 -11.83
CA ASN A 49 10.72 -16.28 -12.46
C ASN A 49 9.44 -15.64 -11.94
N PHE A 50 9.62 -14.52 -11.27
CA PHE A 50 8.52 -13.72 -10.76
C PHE A 50 8.05 -12.78 -11.88
N GLU A 51 7.06 -13.22 -12.65
CA GLU A 51 6.58 -12.46 -13.80
C GLU A 51 5.84 -11.19 -13.36
N LYS A 52 5.92 -10.16 -14.21
CA LYS A 52 5.28 -8.87 -13.97
C LYS A 52 3.76 -8.99 -13.78
N GLU A 53 3.13 -9.97 -14.43
CA GLU A 53 1.70 -10.25 -14.29
C GLU A 53 1.32 -10.80 -12.90
N MET A 54 2.28 -11.40 -12.19
CA MET A 54 2.09 -11.87 -10.81
C MET A 54 2.19 -10.74 -9.79
N LEU A 55 2.83 -9.61 -10.15
CA LEU A 55 2.84 -8.40 -9.32
C LEU A 55 1.45 -7.75 -9.19
N PHE A 56 0.52 -8.07 -10.09
CA PHE A 56 -0.85 -7.52 -10.08
C PHE A 56 -1.87 -8.46 -9.43
N LYS A 57 -1.46 -9.65 -8.95
CA LYS A 57 -2.38 -10.67 -8.44
C LYS A 57 -2.77 -10.52 -6.96
N GLY A 58 -2.03 -9.73 -6.19
CA GLY A 58 -2.41 -9.37 -4.82
C GLY A 58 -3.30 -8.14 -4.82
N ASP A 59 -4.62 -8.29 -4.68
CA ASP A 59 -5.69 -7.29 -4.40
C ASP A 59 -5.64 -5.88 -5.05
N ALA A 60 -4.70 -5.62 -5.96
CA ALA A 60 -4.42 -4.32 -6.56
C ALA A 60 -5.45 -3.93 -7.63
N SER A 61 -6.36 -4.85 -7.98
CA SER A 61 -7.47 -4.57 -8.89
C SER A 61 -8.45 -3.52 -8.34
N HIS A 62 -8.41 -3.23 -7.04
CA HIS A 62 -9.25 -2.24 -6.37
C HIS A 62 -8.61 -0.87 -6.19
N VAL A 63 -7.30 -0.72 -6.41
CA VAL A 63 -6.60 0.55 -6.21
C VAL A 63 -6.50 1.28 -7.54
N THR A 64 -7.26 2.37 -7.66
CA THR A 64 -7.33 3.17 -8.87
C THR A 64 -6.43 4.41 -8.75
N ASP A 65 -6.10 5.03 -9.90
CA ASP A 65 -5.46 6.36 -9.92
C ASP A 65 -6.29 7.43 -9.17
N LEU A 66 -7.58 7.17 -8.92
CA LEU A 66 -8.45 8.05 -8.13
C LEU A 66 -8.20 7.89 -6.62
N ASP A 67 -7.75 6.73 -6.18
CA ASP A 67 -7.42 6.45 -4.78
C ASP A 67 -6.10 7.10 -4.37
N TYR A 68 -5.15 7.17 -5.31
CA TYR A 68 -3.82 7.77 -5.16
C TYR A 68 -3.60 8.90 -6.17
N PRO A 69 -4.31 10.04 -6.03
CA PRO A 69 -4.28 11.09 -7.02
C PRO A 69 -2.89 11.74 -7.10
N ASN A 70 -2.50 12.21 -8.28
CA ASN A 70 -1.26 12.99 -8.42
C ASN A 70 -1.38 14.41 -7.86
N PHE A 71 -2.61 14.88 -7.61
CA PHE A 71 -2.89 16.25 -7.20
C PHE A 71 -4.00 16.32 -6.15
N TRP A 72 -3.78 17.14 -5.13
CA TRP A 72 -4.79 17.60 -4.19
C TRP A 72 -5.46 18.86 -4.72
N HIS A 73 -6.77 18.98 -4.50
CA HIS A 73 -7.54 20.15 -4.94
C HIS A 73 -8.23 20.81 -3.73
N GLN A 74 -8.04 22.12 -3.57
CA GLN A 74 -8.67 22.92 -2.51
C GLN A 74 -8.90 24.34 -3.04
N ASN A 75 -10.11 24.87 -2.92
CA ASN A 75 -10.43 26.26 -3.28
C ASN A 75 -9.93 26.68 -4.68
N GLY A 76 -9.97 25.77 -5.65
CA GLY A 76 -9.46 25.99 -7.03
C GLY A 76 -7.94 25.83 -7.21
N LEU A 77 -7.19 25.61 -6.13
CA LEU A 77 -5.77 25.26 -6.17
C LEU A 77 -5.59 23.80 -6.59
N LYS A 78 -4.52 23.56 -7.36
CA LYS A 78 -4.06 22.23 -7.75
C LYS A 78 -2.66 22.02 -7.19
N LEU A 79 -2.55 21.22 -6.14
CA LEU A 79 -1.33 21.01 -5.37
C LEU A 79 -0.77 19.63 -5.68
N LYS A 80 0.54 19.53 -5.96
CA LYS A 80 1.15 18.25 -6.33
C LYS A 80 1.30 17.35 -5.10
N LEU A 81 1.03 16.07 -5.27
CA LEU A 81 1.26 15.04 -4.25
C LEU A 81 2.51 14.23 -4.58
N SER A 82 3.24 13.83 -3.55
CA SER A 82 4.22 12.76 -3.61
C SER A 82 3.98 11.75 -2.51
N TYR A 83 4.35 10.51 -2.77
CA TYR A 83 4.14 9.38 -1.89
C TYR A 83 5.49 8.77 -1.57
N GLN A 84 5.72 8.45 -0.31
CA GLN A 84 6.86 7.66 0.15
C GLN A 84 6.34 6.59 1.09
N PHE A 85 6.94 5.41 1.00
CA PHE A 85 6.57 4.29 1.84
C PHE A 85 7.86 3.68 2.38
N GLU A 86 8.39 4.34 3.39
CA GLU A 86 9.64 3.99 4.05
C GLU A 86 9.43 4.20 5.55
N PRO A 87 8.83 3.21 6.26
CA PRO A 87 8.56 3.32 7.68
C PRO A 87 9.82 3.71 8.46
N GLY A 88 9.73 4.81 9.21
CA GLY A 88 10.85 5.36 9.98
C GLY A 88 11.59 6.53 9.32
N ASP A 89 11.27 6.89 8.07
CA ASP A 89 11.68 8.15 7.46
C ASP A 89 10.69 9.27 7.80
N ASP A 90 11.18 10.50 7.99
CA ASP A 90 10.34 11.68 8.30
C ASP A 90 9.35 12.00 7.17
N SER A 91 9.66 11.60 5.95
CA SER A 91 8.84 11.83 4.76
C SER A 91 7.93 10.66 4.40
N ASP A 92 7.86 9.62 5.25
CA ASP A 92 6.96 8.49 5.08
C ASP A 92 5.49 8.93 4.99
N GLY A 93 4.75 8.35 4.03
CA GLY A 93 3.35 8.65 3.76
C GLY A 93 3.13 9.63 2.60
N VAL A 94 2.19 10.56 2.79
CA VAL A 94 1.69 11.47 1.76
C VAL A 94 2.21 12.88 2.00
N THR A 95 2.91 13.43 1.02
CA THR A 95 3.40 14.81 1.06
C THR A 95 2.69 15.67 0.03
N VAL A 96 2.17 16.82 0.49
CA VAL A 96 1.61 17.87 -0.35
C VAL A 96 2.67 18.94 -0.60
N HIS A 97 2.95 19.23 -1.87
CA HIS A 97 3.91 20.27 -2.25
C HIS A 97 3.19 21.62 -2.35
N LEU A 98 3.50 22.53 -1.42
CA LEU A 98 2.92 23.88 -1.35
C LEU A 98 3.90 24.94 -1.89
N PRO A 99 3.66 25.54 -3.07
CA PRO A 99 4.41 26.69 -3.52
C PRO A 99 4.20 27.89 -2.58
N LEU A 100 5.30 28.51 -2.14
CA LEU A 100 5.27 29.69 -1.26
C LEU A 100 4.33 30.82 -1.75
N PRO A 101 4.23 31.15 -3.06
CA PRO A 101 3.36 32.24 -3.51
C PRO A 101 1.86 32.03 -3.27
N ILE A 102 1.43 30.79 -3.04
CA ILE A 102 0.01 30.46 -2.80
C ILE A 102 -0.24 30.01 -1.36
N LEU A 103 0.78 30.03 -0.49
CA LEU A 103 0.67 29.52 0.88
C LEU A 103 -0.43 30.24 1.69
N ASN A 104 -0.61 31.54 1.47
CA ASN A 104 -1.64 32.34 2.12
C ASN A 104 -3.08 32.05 1.63
N GLN A 105 -3.23 31.27 0.57
CA GLN A 105 -4.52 30.84 0.00
C GLN A 105 -4.89 29.41 0.42
N VAL A 106 -3.95 28.69 1.04
CA VAL A 106 -4.15 27.31 1.49
C VAL A 106 -4.79 27.34 2.87
N GLU A 107 -5.85 26.56 3.03
CA GLU A 107 -6.51 26.37 4.31
C GLU A 107 -6.05 25.04 4.92
N PRO A 108 -5.77 24.97 6.24
CA PRO A 108 -5.43 23.69 6.88
C PRO A 108 -6.57 22.66 6.81
N ALA A 109 -7.81 23.14 6.72
CA ALA A 109 -8.99 22.29 6.72
C ALA A 109 -9.01 21.32 5.53
N GLY A 110 -9.22 20.04 5.83
CA GLY A 110 -9.40 18.97 4.84
C GLY A 110 -8.20 18.03 4.69
N PHE A 111 -6.97 18.47 4.99
CA PHE A 111 -5.79 17.61 4.90
C PHE A 111 -5.87 16.41 5.86
N ASP A 112 -6.52 16.58 7.01
CA ASP A 112 -6.73 15.50 8.00
C ASP A 112 -7.52 14.30 7.45
N TRP A 113 -8.28 14.49 6.37
CA TRP A 113 -9.06 13.43 5.74
C TRP A 113 -8.26 12.51 4.81
N GLN A 114 -6.97 12.79 4.61
CA GLN A 114 -6.06 12.02 3.75
C GLN A 114 -6.58 11.87 2.31
N ILE A 115 -5.78 11.21 1.47
CA ILE A 115 -6.20 10.78 0.13
C ILE A 115 -7.22 9.63 0.20
N PRO A 116 -8.05 9.40 -0.85
CA PRO A 116 -9.10 8.40 -0.78
C PRO A 116 -8.62 7.00 -0.43
N GLY A 117 -7.46 6.57 -0.97
CA GLY A 117 -6.89 5.25 -0.68
C GLY A 117 -6.46 5.01 0.78
N LEU A 118 -6.34 6.07 1.59
CA LEU A 118 -6.01 5.98 3.02
C LEU A 118 -7.20 6.27 3.94
N ARG A 119 -8.37 6.61 3.38
CA ARG A 119 -9.55 6.98 4.19
C ARG A 119 -10.10 5.82 5.01
N HIS A 120 -10.07 4.61 4.48
CA HIS A 120 -10.54 3.44 5.23
C HIS A 120 -9.73 3.25 6.51
N GLU A 121 -8.40 3.23 6.40
CA GLU A 121 -7.51 3.10 7.56
C GLU A 121 -7.67 4.27 8.55
N LEU A 122 -7.82 5.49 8.03
CA LEU A 122 -8.11 6.68 8.85
C LEU A 122 -9.40 6.50 9.66
N VAL A 123 -10.51 6.14 9.01
CA VAL A 123 -11.81 5.99 9.66
C VAL A 123 -11.77 4.85 10.69
N VAL A 124 -11.16 3.71 10.35
CA VAL A 124 -10.96 2.61 11.31
C VAL A 124 -10.17 3.08 12.53
N SER A 125 -9.10 3.86 12.32
CA SER A 125 -8.27 4.39 13.40
C SER A 125 -9.03 5.40 14.27
N LEU A 126 -9.85 6.26 13.67
CA LEU A 126 -10.74 7.17 14.39
C LEU A 126 -11.78 6.40 15.22
N ILE A 127 -12.40 5.34 14.68
CA ILE A 127 -13.31 4.48 15.46
C ILE A 127 -12.56 3.85 16.63
N LYS A 128 -11.32 3.39 16.41
CA LYS A 128 -10.49 2.77 17.45
C LYS A 128 -10.06 3.77 18.53
N SER A 129 -9.92 5.05 18.21
CA SER A 129 -9.54 6.11 19.16
C SER A 129 -10.70 6.59 20.04
N LEU A 130 -11.94 6.25 19.70
CA LEU A 130 -13.12 6.59 20.50
C LEU A 130 -13.04 6.00 21.94
N PRO A 131 -13.65 6.68 22.93
CA PRO A 131 -13.80 6.13 24.27
C PRO A 131 -14.42 4.73 24.26
N LYS A 132 -13.97 3.87 25.17
CA LYS A 132 -14.38 2.44 25.24
C LYS A 132 -15.89 2.24 25.25
N THR A 133 -16.64 3.14 25.89
CA THR A 133 -18.12 3.09 25.96
C THR A 133 -18.77 3.27 24.58
N ILE A 134 -18.22 4.15 23.75
CA ILE A 134 -18.73 4.44 22.41
C ILE A 134 -18.21 3.38 21.41
N ARG A 135 -16.91 3.05 21.46
CA ARG A 135 -16.25 2.14 20.52
C ARG A 135 -16.90 0.75 20.44
N LYS A 136 -17.47 0.25 21.54
CA LYS A 136 -18.16 -1.06 21.56
C LYS A 136 -19.35 -1.15 20.59
N ASN A 137 -19.93 -0.01 20.20
CA ASN A 137 -21.04 0.05 19.25
C ASN A 137 -20.60 -0.10 17.78
N PHE A 138 -19.30 -0.12 17.51
CA PHE A 138 -18.70 -0.12 16.17
C PHE A 138 -17.77 -1.32 15.98
N VAL A 139 -18.19 -2.51 16.44
CA VAL A 139 -17.42 -3.75 16.30
C VAL A 139 -18.10 -4.66 15.29
N PRO A 140 -17.42 -5.12 14.21
CA PRO A 140 -16.02 -4.83 13.84
C PRO A 140 -15.84 -3.43 13.21
N ALA A 141 -14.82 -2.67 13.64
CA ALA A 141 -14.57 -1.31 13.15
C ALA A 141 -14.42 -1.19 11.62
N PRO A 142 -13.76 -2.14 10.91
CA PRO A 142 -13.67 -2.11 9.43
C PRO A 142 -15.05 -2.06 8.76
N ASN A 143 -15.98 -2.92 9.16
CA ASN A 143 -17.32 -2.98 8.56
C ASN A 143 -18.07 -1.64 8.64
N TYR A 144 -17.90 -0.89 9.74
CA TYR A 144 -18.50 0.43 9.90
C TYR A 144 -17.79 1.50 9.07
N ALA A 145 -16.47 1.38 8.91
CA ALA A 145 -15.70 2.26 8.03
C ALA A 145 -16.12 2.08 6.56
N ASP A 146 -16.25 0.83 6.11
CA ASP A 146 -16.76 0.50 4.76
C ASP A 146 -18.15 1.08 4.53
N ALA A 147 -19.08 0.85 5.48
CA ALA A 147 -20.44 1.37 5.40
C ALA A 147 -20.51 2.91 5.41
N PHE A 148 -19.55 3.56 6.08
CA PHE A 148 -19.43 5.02 6.09
C PHE A 148 -18.91 5.56 4.75
N LEU A 149 -17.89 4.92 4.17
CA LEU A 149 -17.26 5.36 2.92
C LEU A 149 -18.08 5.03 1.67
N ALA A 150 -19.02 4.09 1.76
CA ALA A 150 -19.94 3.76 0.68
C ALA A 150 -21.04 4.82 0.44
N ARG A 151 -21.09 5.88 1.25
CA ARG A 151 -22.06 6.99 1.16
C ARG A 151 -21.47 8.22 0.50
#